data_AF-A0AAP2E2S3-F1
#
_entry.id   AF-A0AAP2E2S3-F1
#
_cell.length_a   1.000
_cell.length_b   1.000
_cell.length_c   1.000
_cell.angle_alpha   90.00
_cell.angle_beta   90.00
_cell.angle_gamma   90.00
#
_symmetry.space_group_name_H-M   'P 1'
#
loop_
_entity.id
_entity.type
_entity.pdbx_description
1 polymer ?
#
loop_
_entity_poly.entity_id
_entity_poly.type
_entity_poly.pdbx_seq_one_letter_code
_entity_poly.pdbx_strand_id
1 'polypeptide(L)'
;MKYTITAACWPLLPLILVVTACQQPAPVTIGKSDSLTIIDSTTLPEDAEYHRFHEWRTTAYYPIYYIGQVTDSLFLGREPIPRSTYSEHDTGSVLDRADIKIAVIDSTNVKIVVDTLLALPHAYRYYDKYAKEVSDSTQYYESFAVLIYNYAKAPLYVASFSELRHTVRQTKDSLGNWVDIENQISYWCGTGSQAKFIQPGQMLVAKALRKKGNLKVECRLRFHYYGNDVYSNIYLDYIDNAKIREWQQIRESAKKYDLPMPPPIQRPER
;
A
#
# COMPACT_ATOMS: atom_id res chain seq x y z
N MET A 1 -42.95 61.56 50.22
CA MET A 1 -42.31 62.09 49.00
C MET A 1 -41.99 60.92 48.08
N LYS A 2 -42.55 60.95 46.88
CA LYS A 2 -42.29 59.99 45.79
C LYS A 2 -40.98 60.39 45.12
N TYR A 3 -40.08 59.44 44.83
CA TYR A 3 -39.29 59.47 43.60
C TYR A 3 -39.01 58.04 43.12
N THR A 4 -39.58 57.77 41.95
CA THR A 4 -39.41 56.65 41.04
C THR A 4 -38.12 56.86 40.24
N ILE A 5 -37.24 55.86 40.13
CA ILE A 5 -36.42 55.66 38.92
C ILE A 5 -36.34 54.16 38.63
N THR A 6 -36.98 53.80 37.54
CA THR A 6 -36.88 52.55 36.78
C THR A 6 -35.54 52.48 36.06
N ALA A 7 -34.80 51.39 36.21
CA ALA A 7 -33.73 51.02 35.29
C ALA A 7 -33.91 49.54 34.91
N ALA A 8 -34.50 49.34 33.73
CA ALA A 8 -34.59 48.06 33.05
C ALA A 8 -33.18 47.62 32.62
N CYS A 9 -32.77 46.43 33.03
CA CYS A 9 -31.47 45.84 32.67
C CYS A 9 -31.71 44.44 32.10
N TRP A 10 -31.99 44.38 30.79
CA TRP A 10 -31.92 43.18 29.95
C TRP A 10 -31.28 43.61 28.63
N PRO A 11 -30.61 42.74 27.85
CA PRO A 11 -29.73 41.64 28.23
C PRO A 11 -28.41 41.74 27.40
N LEU A 12 -27.23 41.67 28.03
CA LEU A 12 -26.00 41.41 27.29
C LEU A 12 -25.79 39.90 27.22
N LEU A 13 -26.57 39.24 26.35
CA LEU A 13 -26.16 37.95 25.80
C LEU A 13 -24.92 38.26 24.96
N PRO A 14 -23.70 37.81 25.33
CA PRO A 14 -22.62 37.84 24.38
C PRO A 14 -23.04 36.93 23.23
N LEU A 15 -23.26 37.56 22.10
CA LEU A 15 -23.31 36.97 20.78
C LEU A 15 -21.99 36.20 20.60
N ILE A 16 -21.91 34.99 21.16
CA ILE A 16 -20.95 33.97 20.75
C ILE A 16 -21.44 33.60 19.35
N LEU A 17 -21.08 34.46 18.38
CA LEU A 17 -20.92 34.06 17.00
C LEU A 17 -19.90 32.94 17.07
N VAL A 18 -20.42 31.72 17.24
CA VAL A 18 -19.75 30.49 16.90
C VAL A 18 -19.45 30.69 15.42
N VAL A 19 -18.28 31.24 15.14
CA VAL A 19 -17.62 31.11 13.86
C VAL A 19 -17.26 29.63 13.79
N THR A 20 -18.27 28.78 13.62
CA THR A 20 -18.11 27.54 12.89
C THR A 20 -17.79 28.00 11.49
N ALA A 21 -16.53 28.41 11.30
CA ALA A 21 -15.92 28.44 10.00
C ALA A 21 -16.21 27.04 9.46
N CYS A 22 -17.13 26.97 8.50
CA CYS A 22 -17.34 25.78 7.70
C CYS A 22 -16.00 25.52 7.03
N GLN A 23 -15.12 24.78 7.70
CA GLN A 23 -13.99 24.15 7.04
C GLN A 23 -14.65 23.29 5.97
N GLN A 24 -14.50 23.72 4.72
CA GLN A 24 -14.95 22.92 3.60
C GLN A 24 -14.32 21.53 3.79
N PRO A 25 -15.13 20.46 3.73
CA PRO A 25 -14.60 19.12 3.90
C PRO A 25 -13.49 18.95 2.88
N ALA A 26 -12.32 18.56 3.36
CA ALA A 26 -11.15 18.45 2.51
C ALA A 26 -11.43 17.44 1.38
N PRO A 27 -10.90 17.66 0.17
CA PRO A 27 -11.19 16.80 -0.97
C PRO A 27 -10.78 15.36 -0.65
N VAL A 28 -11.70 14.42 -0.88
CA VAL A 28 -11.49 12.98 -0.70
C VAL A 28 -11.67 12.26 -2.03
N THR A 29 -10.83 11.26 -2.31
CA THR A 29 -11.03 10.38 -3.46
C THR A 29 -11.99 9.27 -3.06
N ILE A 30 -13.15 9.21 -3.72
CA ILE A 30 -14.14 8.15 -3.51
C ILE A 30 -14.21 7.30 -4.77
N GLY A 31 -14.12 5.98 -4.62
CA GLY A 31 -14.46 5.10 -5.71
C GLY A 31 -14.83 3.70 -5.24
N LYS A 32 -15.28 2.87 -6.19
CA LYS A 32 -15.76 1.52 -5.91
C LYS A 32 -14.79 0.46 -6.42
N SER A 33 -14.48 -0.53 -5.58
CA SER A 33 -13.62 -1.66 -5.90
C SER A 33 -14.15 -2.95 -5.29
N ASP A 34 -14.35 -4.00 -6.11
CA ASP A 34 -14.87 -5.31 -5.66
C ASP A 34 -16.08 -5.18 -4.72
N SER A 35 -17.05 -4.33 -5.09
CA SER A 35 -18.24 -3.92 -4.32
C SER A 35 -18.05 -3.01 -3.10
N LEU A 36 -16.81 -2.73 -2.69
CA LEU A 36 -16.46 -1.83 -1.59
C LEU A 36 -16.37 -0.39 -2.06
N THR A 37 -16.76 0.56 -1.21
CA THR A 37 -16.47 1.99 -1.40
C THR A 37 -15.18 2.34 -0.68
N ILE A 38 -14.15 2.73 -1.41
CA ILE A 38 -12.87 3.19 -0.86
C ILE A 38 -12.91 4.72 -0.82
N ILE A 39 -12.72 5.28 0.37
CA ILE A 39 -12.64 6.70 0.65
C ILE A 39 -11.20 6.99 1.08
N ASP A 40 -10.41 7.56 0.17
CA ASP A 40 -9.05 7.97 0.48
C ASP A 40 -9.06 9.40 1.03
N SER A 41 -8.63 9.53 2.30
CA SER A 41 -8.54 10.81 3.00
C SER A 41 -7.27 11.59 2.68
N THR A 42 -6.43 11.10 1.78
CA THR A 42 -5.24 11.82 1.31
C THR A 42 -5.69 13.07 0.57
N THR A 43 -5.66 14.19 1.28
CA THR A 43 -5.96 15.50 0.72
C THR A 43 -4.81 15.91 -0.17
N LEU A 44 -5.14 16.14 -1.43
CA LEU A 44 -4.23 16.76 -2.38
C LEU A 44 -4.53 18.26 -2.43
N PRO A 45 -3.49 19.11 -2.42
CA PRO A 45 -3.61 20.47 -2.93
C PRO A 45 -4.31 20.46 -4.30
N GLU A 46 -5.14 21.46 -4.61
CA GLU A 46 -5.81 21.57 -5.92
C GLU A 46 -4.82 21.63 -7.09
N ASP A 47 -3.59 22.10 -6.82
CA ASP A 47 -2.47 22.21 -7.74
C ASP A 47 -1.48 21.03 -7.66
N ALA A 48 -1.82 19.97 -6.91
CA ALA A 48 -0.94 18.80 -6.80
C ALA A 48 -0.80 18.09 -8.15
N GLU A 49 0.44 18.02 -8.64
CA GLU A 49 0.75 17.22 -9.83
C GLU A 49 0.82 15.74 -9.47
N TYR A 50 0.07 14.92 -10.22
CA TYR A 50 0.21 13.47 -10.18
C TYR A 50 1.41 13.05 -11.02
N HIS A 51 2.42 12.53 -10.35
CA HIS A 51 3.57 11.94 -11.01
C HIS A 51 3.38 10.44 -11.18
N ARG A 52 3.93 9.89 -12.27
CA ARG A 52 4.19 8.45 -12.34
C ARG A 52 5.56 8.19 -11.78
N PHE A 53 5.69 7.09 -11.05
CA PHE A 53 6.92 6.79 -10.33
C PHE A 53 8.04 6.54 -11.34
N HIS A 54 9.05 7.42 -11.33
CA HIS A 54 10.14 7.46 -12.30
C HIS A 54 11.23 6.44 -11.98
N GLU A 55 11.44 6.15 -10.70
CA GLU A 55 12.38 5.14 -10.27
C GLU A 55 11.76 3.76 -10.49
N TRP A 56 12.29 3.01 -11.45
CA TRP A 56 12.12 1.56 -11.44
C TRP A 56 12.93 1.01 -10.27
N ARG A 57 12.37 1.09 -9.06
CA ARG A 57 12.82 0.24 -7.97
C ARG A 57 12.67 -1.18 -8.47
N THR A 58 13.80 -1.85 -8.58
CA THR A 58 13.82 -3.28 -8.85
C THR A 58 13.10 -3.97 -7.70
N THR A 59 13.19 -3.45 -6.47
CA THR A 59 12.43 -3.89 -5.30
C THR A 59 10.94 -3.54 -5.40
N ALA A 60 10.09 -4.55 -5.17
CA ALA A 60 8.67 -4.42 -4.91
C ALA A 60 8.43 -3.42 -3.78
N TYR A 61 7.36 -2.62 -3.89
CA TYR A 61 6.98 -1.68 -2.83
C TYR A 61 5.46 -1.51 -2.85
N TYR A 62 4.83 -2.08 -1.81
CA TYR A 62 3.38 -2.16 -1.66
C TYR A 62 2.99 -1.78 -0.23
N PRO A 63 3.00 -0.48 0.09
CA PRO A 63 2.65 0.00 1.42
C PRO A 63 1.19 -0.33 1.74
N ILE A 64 0.96 -0.77 2.98
CA ILE A 64 -0.33 -1.19 3.50
C ILE A 64 -0.98 0.01 4.19
N TYR A 65 -2.23 0.30 3.83
CA TYR A 65 -3.02 1.43 4.35
C TYR A 65 -4.15 0.98 5.26
N TYR A 66 -4.58 -0.28 5.17
CA TYR A 66 -5.67 -0.82 5.97
C TYR A 66 -5.46 -2.31 6.20
N ILE A 67 -5.77 -2.79 7.40
CA ILE A 67 -5.98 -4.21 7.74
C ILE A 67 -7.18 -4.25 8.68
N GLY A 68 -8.22 -5.02 8.34
CA GLY A 68 -9.41 -5.08 9.16
C GLY A 68 -10.57 -5.83 8.52
N GLN A 69 -11.77 -5.67 9.08
CA GLN A 69 -12.98 -6.30 8.57
C GLN A 69 -13.35 -5.80 7.18
N VAL A 70 -14.01 -6.65 6.40
CA VAL A 70 -14.62 -6.23 5.13
C VAL A 70 -15.88 -5.43 5.45
N THR A 71 -15.94 -4.18 4.99
CA THR A 71 -17.07 -3.27 5.22
C THR A 71 -17.44 -2.56 3.92
N ASP A 72 -18.70 -2.14 3.79
CA ASP A 72 -19.18 -1.46 2.58
C ASP A 72 -18.41 -0.16 2.25
N SER A 73 -17.81 0.46 3.26
CA SER A 73 -16.99 1.66 3.12
C SER A 73 -15.71 1.55 3.94
N LEU A 74 -14.59 1.94 3.34
CA LEU A 74 -13.25 1.91 3.94
C LEU A 74 -12.60 3.28 3.83
N PHE A 75 -12.15 3.80 4.98
CA PHE A 75 -11.38 5.05 5.02
C PHE A 75 -9.89 4.72 5.04
N LEU A 76 -9.17 5.14 3.99
CA LEU A 76 -7.71 5.05 3.94
C LEU A 76 -7.10 6.31 4.52
N GLY A 77 -6.18 6.15 5.48
CA GLY A 77 -5.39 7.25 6.01
C GLY A 77 -4.42 7.81 4.98
N ARG A 78 -3.89 9.00 5.26
CA ARG A 78 -2.85 9.64 4.43
C ARG A 78 -1.56 8.83 4.35
N GLU A 79 -1.21 8.18 5.45
CA GLU A 79 0.02 7.42 5.60
C GLU A 79 -0.26 5.92 5.63
N PRO A 80 0.70 5.07 5.20
CA PRO A 80 0.63 3.64 5.46
C PRO A 80 0.49 3.38 6.96
N ILE A 81 -0.10 2.23 7.32
CA ILE A 81 -0.20 1.81 8.73
C ILE A 81 1.20 1.91 9.37
N PRO A 82 1.35 2.46 10.59
CA PRO A 82 2.69 2.66 11.14
C PRO A 82 3.43 1.34 11.34
N ARG A 83 4.76 1.37 11.16
CA ARG A 83 5.63 0.18 11.29
C ARG A 83 5.55 -0.47 12.67
N SER A 84 5.28 0.33 13.69
CA SER A 84 5.34 -0.05 15.11
C SER A 84 3.97 -0.08 15.80
N THR A 85 2.86 -0.17 15.07
CA THR A 85 1.55 -0.30 15.73
C THR A 85 1.49 -1.60 16.51
N TYR A 86 1.72 -1.49 17.82
CA TYR A 86 1.27 -2.43 18.83
C TYR A 86 -0.24 -2.57 18.66
N SER A 87 -0.69 -3.62 17.99
CA SER A 87 -1.99 -4.19 18.35
C SER A 87 -1.78 -4.90 19.68
N GLU A 88 -2.71 -4.77 20.63
CA GLU A 88 -2.66 -5.51 21.90
C GLU A 88 -2.68 -7.05 21.68
N HIS A 89 -3.00 -7.49 20.46
CA HIS A 89 -2.90 -8.88 20.01
C HIS A 89 -1.58 -9.22 19.28
N ASP A 90 -0.71 -8.25 19.05
CA ASP A 90 0.60 -8.38 18.40
C ASP A 90 1.66 -8.66 19.48
N THR A 91 1.47 -9.75 20.23
CA THR A 91 2.48 -10.23 21.18
C THR A 91 3.75 -10.54 20.40
N GLY A 92 4.89 -9.99 20.83
CA GLY A 92 6.20 -10.20 20.21
C GLY A 92 6.42 -11.64 19.75
N SER A 93 6.98 -11.77 18.55
CA SER A 93 7.29 -13.03 17.88
C SER A 93 6.13 -14.02 17.78
N VAL A 94 5.04 -13.65 17.10
CA VAL A 94 4.01 -14.60 16.63
C VAL A 94 4.65 -15.80 15.88
N LEU A 95 5.81 -15.61 15.25
CA LEU A 95 6.55 -16.69 14.60
C LEU A 95 7.22 -17.68 15.58
N ASP A 96 7.49 -17.29 16.83
CA ASP A 96 8.07 -18.18 17.85
C ASP A 96 7.01 -18.89 18.69
N ARG A 97 5.73 -18.53 18.49
CA ARG A 97 4.59 -19.17 19.14
C ARG A 97 4.18 -20.40 18.34
N ALA A 98 4.74 -21.55 18.72
CA ALA A 98 4.47 -22.85 18.09
C ALA A 98 2.96 -23.24 18.03
N ASP A 99 2.11 -22.54 18.77
CA ASP A 99 0.66 -22.71 18.82
C ASP A 99 -0.10 -21.98 17.68
N ILE A 100 0.51 -21.00 17.01
CA ILE A 100 -0.16 -20.23 15.96
C ILE A 100 -0.04 -20.94 14.61
N LYS A 101 -1.14 -21.60 14.20
CA LYS A 101 -1.28 -22.16 12.86
C LYS A 101 -1.54 -21.05 11.85
N ILE A 102 -0.55 -20.73 11.03
CA ILE A 102 -0.68 -19.79 9.91
C ILE A 102 -1.32 -20.53 8.73
N ALA A 103 -2.20 -19.83 7.99
CA ALA A 103 -2.79 -20.38 6.78
C ALA A 103 -1.72 -20.68 5.71
N VAL A 104 -1.82 -21.86 5.08
CA VAL A 104 -1.13 -22.15 3.82
C VAL A 104 -1.90 -21.45 2.71
N ILE A 105 -1.22 -20.67 1.88
CA ILE A 105 -1.90 -19.91 0.84
C ILE A 105 -2.27 -20.76 -0.35
N ASP A 106 -3.47 -20.57 -0.86
CA ASP A 106 -3.92 -21.08 -2.16
C ASP A 106 -5.03 -20.17 -2.73
N SER A 107 -5.40 -20.40 -3.99
CA SER A 107 -6.42 -19.61 -4.67
C SER A 107 -7.85 -19.81 -4.16
N THR A 108 -8.08 -20.80 -3.29
CA THR A 108 -9.39 -21.05 -2.66
C THR A 108 -9.57 -20.27 -1.36
N ASN A 109 -8.46 -19.93 -0.71
CA ASN A 109 -8.48 -19.30 0.62
C ASN A 109 -7.90 -17.88 0.66
N VAL A 110 -7.23 -17.43 -0.40
CA VAL A 110 -6.78 -16.05 -0.58
C VAL A 110 -7.23 -15.52 -1.94
N LYS A 111 -7.79 -14.31 -1.96
CA LYS A 111 -8.10 -13.57 -3.19
C LYS A 111 -7.31 -12.26 -3.21
N ILE A 112 -6.67 -11.98 -4.35
CA ILE A 112 -5.95 -10.73 -4.59
C ILE A 112 -6.65 -10.00 -5.74
N VAL A 113 -6.98 -8.74 -5.53
CA VAL A 113 -7.60 -7.88 -6.55
C VAL A 113 -6.74 -6.63 -6.72
N VAL A 114 -6.40 -6.30 -7.97
CA VAL A 114 -5.81 -5.03 -8.36
C VAL A 114 -6.86 -4.22 -9.10
N ASP A 115 -7.24 -3.10 -8.51
CA ASP A 115 -8.19 -2.16 -9.09
C ASP A 115 -7.46 -1.03 -9.81
N THR A 116 -7.63 -1.00 -11.13
CA THR A 116 -7.04 0.04 -11.98
C THR A 116 -7.98 1.20 -12.30
N LEU A 117 -9.24 1.12 -11.87
CA LEU A 117 -10.21 2.21 -11.99
C LEU A 117 -10.05 3.23 -10.87
N LEU A 118 -9.50 2.80 -9.73
CA LEU A 118 -9.14 3.68 -8.63
C LEU A 118 -7.71 4.19 -8.76
N ALA A 119 -7.58 5.48 -9.07
CA ALA A 119 -6.31 6.20 -8.94
C ALA A 119 -6.19 6.72 -7.50
N LEU A 120 -5.39 6.04 -6.69
CA LEU A 120 -5.13 6.45 -5.32
C LEU A 120 -3.82 7.24 -5.26
N PRO A 121 -3.78 8.39 -4.58
CA PRO A 121 -2.54 9.11 -4.35
C PRO A 121 -1.64 8.37 -3.35
N HIS A 122 -0.34 8.41 -3.57
CA HIS A 122 0.67 7.96 -2.61
C HIS A 122 1.69 9.08 -2.40
N ALA A 123 1.82 9.53 -1.15
CA ALA A 123 2.88 10.45 -0.76
C ALA A 123 4.22 9.72 -0.77
N TYR A 124 5.18 10.19 -1.57
CA TYR A 124 6.49 9.57 -1.62
C TYR A 124 7.38 10.07 -0.49
N ARG A 125 8.15 9.13 0.04
CA ARG A 125 9.18 9.40 1.03
C ARG A 125 10.52 9.03 0.44
N TYR A 126 11.46 9.97 0.48
CA TYR A 126 12.84 9.74 0.08
C TYR A 126 13.78 10.13 1.20
N TYR A 127 15.02 9.65 1.14
CA TYR A 127 16.08 10.12 2.02
C TYR A 127 16.85 11.23 1.31
N ASP A 128 16.99 12.38 1.95
CA ASP A 128 17.82 13.45 1.42
C ASP A 128 19.32 13.10 1.50
N LYS A 129 20.18 14.03 1.07
CA LYS A 129 21.64 13.86 1.11
C LYS A 129 22.23 13.64 2.52
N TYR A 130 21.45 13.88 3.57
CA TYR A 130 21.83 13.69 4.97
C TYR A 130 21.21 12.43 5.58
N ALA A 131 20.63 11.55 4.77
CA ALA A 131 19.88 10.38 5.22
C ALA A 131 18.68 10.73 6.13
N LYS A 132 18.14 11.95 6.01
CA LYS A 132 16.89 12.32 6.66
C LYS A 132 15.74 11.90 5.75
N GLU A 133 14.79 11.15 6.30
CA GLU A 133 13.54 10.86 5.60
C GLU A 133 12.77 12.17 5.40
N VAL A 134 12.61 12.57 4.15
CA VAL A 134 11.81 13.70 3.70
C VAL A 134 10.55 13.13 3.05
N SER A 135 9.40 13.47 3.63
CA SER A 135 8.13 13.33 2.95
C SER A 135 7.94 14.61 2.12
N ASP A 136 7.96 14.45 0.80
CA ASP A 136 7.60 15.56 -0.07
C ASP A 136 6.07 15.60 -0.17
N SER A 137 5.48 16.46 0.64
CA SER A 137 4.03 16.66 0.66
C SER A 137 3.48 17.31 -0.61
N THR A 138 4.35 17.71 -1.55
CA THR A 138 3.95 18.30 -2.83
C THR A 138 3.94 17.29 -3.96
N GLN A 139 4.63 16.15 -3.81
CA GLN A 139 4.73 15.12 -4.84
C GLN A 139 3.88 13.90 -4.50
N TYR A 140 2.90 13.65 -5.36
CA TYR A 140 2.01 12.52 -5.23
C TYR A 140 2.15 11.59 -6.42
N TYR A 141 2.11 10.29 -6.14
CA TYR A 141 2.21 9.27 -7.16
C TYR A 141 0.91 8.51 -7.31
N GLU A 142 0.48 8.31 -8.56
CA GLU A 142 -0.68 7.47 -8.82
C GLU A 142 -0.39 6.02 -8.43
N SER A 143 -1.37 5.37 -7.84
CA SER A 143 -1.29 3.97 -7.46
C SER A 143 -2.61 3.25 -7.71
N PHE A 144 -2.53 1.96 -7.96
CA PHE A 144 -3.67 1.05 -7.98
C PHE A 144 -3.97 0.57 -6.56
N ALA A 145 -5.25 0.37 -6.25
CA ALA A 145 -5.62 -0.32 -5.02
C ALA A 145 -5.31 -1.82 -5.16
N VAL A 146 -4.66 -2.38 -4.14
CA VAL A 146 -4.42 -3.82 -4.02
C VAL A 146 -5.19 -4.33 -2.81
N LEU A 147 -6.19 -5.17 -3.06
CA LEU A 147 -7.03 -5.76 -2.03
C LEU A 147 -6.62 -7.22 -1.85
N ILE A 148 -6.36 -7.64 -0.62
CA ILE A 148 -6.09 -9.05 -0.30
C ILE A 148 -7.09 -9.50 0.76
N TYR A 149 -7.84 -10.55 0.44
CA TYR A 149 -8.86 -11.14 1.31
C TYR A 149 -8.35 -12.45 1.88
N ASN A 150 -8.56 -12.66 3.19
CA ASN A 150 -8.30 -13.93 3.85
C ASN A 150 -9.61 -14.70 4.08
N TYR A 151 -9.89 -15.68 3.23
CA TYR A 151 -11.00 -16.62 3.40
C TYR A 151 -10.59 -17.89 4.17
N ALA A 152 -9.32 -18.04 4.54
CA ALA A 152 -8.88 -19.14 5.37
C ALA A 152 -9.46 -19.05 6.78
N LYS A 153 -9.54 -20.20 7.46
CA LYS A 153 -9.94 -20.28 8.88
C LYS A 153 -8.79 -19.95 9.85
N ALA A 154 -7.63 -19.58 9.32
CA ALA A 154 -6.41 -19.29 10.06
C ALA A 154 -5.86 -17.91 9.66
N PRO A 155 -5.07 -17.25 10.52
CA PRO A 155 -4.41 -15.99 10.17
C PRO A 155 -3.47 -16.17 8.98
N LEU A 156 -3.46 -15.17 8.10
CA LEU A 156 -2.57 -15.10 6.94
C LEU A 156 -1.43 -14.13 7.23
N TYR A 157 -0.18 -14.60 7.16
CA TYR A 157 0.97 -13.71 7.19
C TYR A 157 1.15 -13.02 5.84
N VAL A 158 1.32 -11.70 5.84
CA VAL A 158 1.36 -10.90 4.60
C VAL A 158 2.53 -9.94 4.49
N ALA A 159 3.06 -9.48 5.61
CA ALA A 159 3.94 -8.33 5.60
C ALA A 159 4.84 -8.19 6.82
N SER A 160 5.83 -7.31 6.65
CA SER A 160 6.69 -6.73 7.67
C SER A 160 6.88 -5.26 7.33
N PHE A 161 7.17 -4.38 8.31
CA PHE A 161 7.43 -2.96 8.06
C PHE A 161 6.32 -2.21 7.30
N SER A 162 5.07 -2.67 7.44
CA SER A 162 3.89 -2.08 6.76
C SER A 162 3.91 -2.19 5.24
N GLU A 163 4.66 -3.15 4.69
CA GLU A 163 4.81 -3.37 3.25
C GLU A 163 4.62 -4.87 2.92
N LEU A 164 3.94 -5.18 1.81
CA LEU A 164 3.81 -6.57 1.36
C LEU A 164 5.19 -7.11 0.93
N ARG A 165 5.71 -8.07 1.71
CA ARG A 165 7.09 -8.58 1.54
C ARG A 165 7.19 -9.61 0.40
N HIS A 166 6.15 -10.41 0.26
CA HIS A 166 6.12 -11.60 -0.58
C HIS A 166 5.40 -11.39 -1.92
N THR A 167 5.11 -10.13 -2.24
CA THR A 167 4.42 -9.74 -3.47
C THR A 167 5.41 -9.20 -4.48
N VAL A 168 5.28 -9.62 -5.74
CA VAL A 168 6.00 -9.04 -6.88
C VAL A 168 5.05 -8.85 -8.05
N ARG A 169 5.33 -7.84 -8.87
CA ARG A 169 4.68 -7.67 -10.18
C ARG A 169 5.29 -8.62 -11.21
N GLN A 170 4.43 -9.20 -12.04
CA GLN A 170 4.79 -9.99 -13.21
C GLN A 170 4.21 -9.38 -14.48
N THR A 171 4.89 -9.59 -15.61
CA THR A 171 4.40 -9.36 -16.98
C THR A 171 4.69 -10.59 -17.84
N LYS A 172 4.12 -10.66 -19.04
CA LYS A 172 4.53 -11.67 -20.04
C LYS A 172 5.83 -11.26 -20.75
N ASP A 173 6.71 -12.23 -20.99
CA ASP A 173 7.87 -12.09 -21.89
C ASP A 173 7.46 -12.24 -23.37
N SER A 174 8.44 -12.20 -24.27
CA SER A 174 8.22 -12.38 -25.72
C SER A 174 7.69 -13.76 -26.12
N LEU A 175 7.80 -14.76 -25.24
CA LEU A 175 7.29 -16.11 -25.43
C LEU A 175 5.93 -16.31 -24.75
N GLY A 176 5.39 -15.29 -24.09
CA GLY A 176 4.12 -15.34 -23.37
C GLY A 176 4.21 -15.93 -21.95
N ASN A 177 5.41 -16.20 -21.44
CA ASN A 177 5.60 -16.69 -20.07
C ASN A 177 5.54 -15.53 -19.07
N TRP A 178 4.96 -15.78 -17.90
CA TRP A 178 4.98 -14.80 -16.82
C TRP A 178 6.37 -14.71 -16.19
N VAL A 179 6.87 -13.48 -16.09
CA VAL A 179 8.19 -13.17 -15.53
C VAL A 179 8.06 -12.10 -14.46
N ASP A 180 8.75 -12.31 -13.33
CA ASP A 180 8.91 -11.28 -12.31
C ASP A 180 9.70 -10.10 -12.89
N ILE A 181 9.21 -8.90 -12.68
CA ILE A 181 9.86 -7.63 -13.07
C ILE A 181 10.18 -6.75 -11.86
N GLU A 182 9.93 -7.31 -10.68
CA GLU A 182 10.24 -6.77 -9.39
C GLU A 182 10.86 -7.86 -8.51
N ASN A 183 11.61 -7.39 -7.55
CA ASN A 183 12.36 -8.14 -6.59
C ASN A 183 11.58 -8.14 -5.29
N GLN A 184 11.44 -9.31 -4.67
CA GLN A 184 10.89 -9.37 -3.32
C GLN A 184 11.74 -8.52 -2.38
N ILE A 185 11.05 -7.90 -1.43
CA ILE A 185 11.70 -7.16 -0.35
C ILE A 185 12.34 -8.18 0.58
N SER A 186 13.66 -8.10 0.72
CA SER A 186 14.40 -8.86 1.73
C SER A 186 14.99 -7.88 2.74
N TYR A 187 14.29 -7.68 3.86
CA TYR A 187 14.83 -6.96 5.01
C TYR A 187 15.40 -7.95 6.03
N TRP A 188 16.66 -7.74 6.41
CA TRP A 188 17.36 -8.45 7.49
C TRP A 188 17.84 -7.47 8.57
N CYS A 189 17.13 -6.35 8.78
CA CYS A 189 17.68 -5.24 9.55
C CYS A 189 17.65 -5.41 11.09
N GLY A 190 17.29 -6.56 11.65
CA GLY A 190 17.36 -6.83 13.10
C GLY A 190 16.53 -5.89 13.99
N THR A 191 15.75 -4.96 13.41
CA THR A 191 15.07 -3.88 14.14
C THR A 191 13.79 -4.34 14.86
N GLY A 192 13.53 -5.65 14.93
CA GLY A 192 12.33 -6.19 15.57
C GLY A 192 11.01 -5.74 14.95
N SER A 193 10.97 -5.48 13.63
CA SER A 193 9.69 -5.13 13.00
C SER A 193 8.66 -6.22 13.19
N GLN A 194 7.44 -5.78 13.49
CA GLN A 194 6.31 -6.66 13.67
C GLN A 194 5.90 -7.27 12.33
N ALA A 195 5.63 -8.57 12.39
CA ALA A 195 4.89 -9.29 11.37
C ALA A 195 3.47 -8.73 11.31
N LYS A 196 2.88 -8.68 10.11
CA LYS A 196 1.48 -8.27 9.94
C LYS A 196 0.69 -9.44 9.38
N PHE A 197 -0.49 -9.63 9.97
CA PHE A 197 -1.40 -10.72 9.66
C PHE A 197 -2.77 -10.19 9.27
N ILE A 198 -3.44 -10.88 8.33
CA ILE A 198 -4.87 -10.72 8.08
C ILE A 198 -5.60 -11.84 8.83
N GLN A 199 -6.52 -11.52 9.73
CA GLN A 199 -7.29 -12.56 10.43
C GLN A 199 -8.32 -13.23 9.50
N PRO A 200 -8.88 -14.40 9.86
CA PRO A 200 -9.99 -15.00 9.11
C PRO A 200 -11.13 -14.02 8.86
N GLY A 201 -11.59 -13.92 7.60
CA GLY A 201 -12.66 -13.02 7.18
C GLY A 201 -12.26 -11.54 7.06
N GLN A 202 -11.02 -11.19 7.39
CA GLN A 202 -10.49 -9.84 7.20
C GLN A 202 -9.89 -9.65 5.80
N MET A 203 -9.59 -8.39 5.49
CA MET A 203 -8.85 -7.99 4.32
C MET A 203 -7.76 -6.98 4.66
N LEU A 204 -6.85 -6.74 3.71
CA LEU A 204 -5.98 -5.57 3.70
C LEU A 204 -6.17 -4.77 2.41
N VAL A 205 -5.84 -3.49 2.50
CA VAL A 205 -5.68 -2.61 1.34
C VAL A 205 -4.24 -2.09 1.31
N ALA A 206 -3.55 -2.34 0.21
CA ALA A 206 -2.24 -1.79 -0.11
C ALA A 206 -2.32 -0.94 -1.39
N LYS A 207 -1.26 -0.18 -1.66
CA LYS A 207 -1.13 0.63 -2.89
C LYS A 207 -0.03 0.09 -3.76
N ALA A 208 -0.30 -0.14 -5.05
CA ALA A 208 0.69 -0.50 -6.06
C ALA A 208 1.02 0.72 -6.91
N LEU A 209 2.21 1.29 -6.75
CA LEU A 209 2.64 2.48 -7.50
C LEU A 209 2.58 2.23 -9.01
N ARG A 210 1.98 3.17 -9.74
CA ARG A 210 2.01 3.20 -11.21
C ARG A 210 3.38 3.69 -11.64
N LYS A 211 4.06 2.86 -12.42
CA LYS A 211 5.41 3.17 -12.90
C LYS A 211 5.30 3.95 -14.21
N LYS A 212 6.29 4.82 -14.45
CA LYS A 212 6.41 5.46 -15.76
C LYS A 212 6.98 4.44 -16.75
N GLY A 213 6.34 4.31 -17.90
CA GLY A 213 6.73 3.35 -18.93
C GLY A 213 6.20 3.76 -20.29
N ASN A 214 6.83 3.23 -21.33
CA ASN A 214 6.47 3.46 -22.73
C ASN A 214 5.80 2.25 -23.37
N LEU A 215 5.69 1.12 -22.66
CA LEU A 215 5.08 -0.10 -23.16
C LEU A 215 3.87 -0.47 -22.29
N LYS A 216 2.69 -0.54 -22.89
CA LYS A 216 1.47 -1.01 -22.21
C LYS A 216 1.44 -2.53 -22.28
N VAL A 217 1.38 -3.21 -21.14
CA VAL A 217 1.42 -4.67 -21.05
C VAL A 217 0.44 -5.22 -20.02
N GLU A 218 0.11 -6.50 -20.18
CA GLU A 218 -0.59 -7.28 -19.15
C GLU A 218 0.32 -7.52 -17.96
N CYS A 219 -0.15 -7.12 -16.78
CA CYS A 219 0.48 -7.34 -15.50
C CYS A 219 -0.39 -8.24 -14.63
N ARG A 220 0.24 -8.88 -13.64
CA ARG A 220 -0.42 -9.45 -12.47
C ARG A 220 0.49 -9.34 -11.26
N LEU A 221 -0.07 -9.43 -10.07
CA LEU A 221 0.70 -9.62 -8.85
C LEU A 221 0.81 -11.11 -8.54
N ARG A 222 1.99 -11.53 -8.08
CA ARG A 222 2.25 -12.86 -7.52
C ARG A 222 2.59 -12.69 -6.05
N PHE A 223 1.83 -13.34 -5.18
CA PHE A 223 2.12 -13.45 -3.76
C PHE A 223 2.65 -14.86 -3.47
N HIS A 224 3.90 -14.95 -3.02
CA HIS A 224 4.61 -16.21 -2.82
C HIS A 224 5.02 -16.43 -1.37
N TYR A 225 4.44 -17.43 -0.72
CA TYR A 225 4.74 -17.74 0.67
C TYR A 225 4.76 -19.25 0.91
N TYR A 226 5.80 -19.74 1.59
CA TYR A 226 6.05 -21.15 1.86
C TYR A 226 5.82 -22.08 0.66
N GLY A 227 6.39 -21.73 -0.51
CA GLY A 227 6.35 -22.59 -1.70
C GLY A 227 5.03 -22.55 -2.48
N ASN A 228 4.04 -21.77 -2.05
CA ASN A 228 2.77 -21.62 -2.72
C ASN A 228 2.67 -20.23 -3.37
N ASP A 229 1.94 -20.14 -4.48
CA ASP A 229 1.68 -18.89 -5.20
C ASP A 229 0.18 -18.62 -5.26
N VAL A 230 -0.20 -17.36 -5.00
CA VAL A 230 -1.52 -16.82 -5.30
C VAL A 230 -1.36 -15.61 -6.20
N TYR A 231 -2.25 -15.48 -7.19
CA TYR A 231 -2.17 -14.45 -8.22
C TYR A 231 -3.36 -13.48 -8.12
N SER A 232 -3.12 -12.22 -8.50
CA SER A 232 -4.21 -11.28 -8.74
C SER A 232 -4.92 -11.54 -10.07
N ASN A 233 -6.00 -10.80 -10.32
CA ASN A 233 -6.48 -10.57 -11.69
C ASN A 233 -5.37 -9.99 -12.59
N ILE A 234 -5.54 -10.19 -13.90
CA ILE A 234 -4.72 -9.52 -14.91
C ILE A 234 -5.21 -8.09 -15.08
N TYR A 235 -4.28 -7.15 -15.18
CA TYR A 235 -4.56 -5.73 -15.40
C TYR A 235 -3.53 -5.11 -16.36
N LEU A 236 -3.86 -3.97 -16.96
CA LEU A 236 -2.94 -3.28 -17.87
C LEU A 236 -2.18 -2.18 -17.11
N ASP A 237 -0.87 -2.12 -17.30
CA ASP A 237 -0.04 -1.01 -16.82
C ASP A 237 1.04 -0.64 -17.84
N TYR A 238 1.71 0.49 -17.62
CA TYR A 238 2.84 0.93 -18.42
C TYR A 238 4.16 0.53 -17.76
N ILE A 239 5.02 -0.10 -18.55
CA ILE A 239 6.34 -0.56 -18.15
C ILE A 239 7.40 0.06 -19.05
N ASP A 240 8.58 0.35 -18.49
CA ASP A 240 9.73 0.74 -19.29
C ASP A 240 10.28 -0.47 -20.03
N ASN A 241 10.15 -0.46 -21.35
CA ASN A 241 10.61 -1.54 -22.22
C ASN A 241 12.12 -1.81 -22.09
N ALA A 242 12.92 -0.77 -21.79
CA ALA A 242 14.36 -0.95 -21.59
C ALA A 242 14.65 -1.86 -20.38
N LYS A 243 13.85 -1.73 -19.32
CA LYS A 243 13.96 -2.55 -18.11
C LYS A 243 13.51 -3.99 -18.33
N ILE A 244 12.49 -4.23 -19.14
CA ILE A 244 12.09 -5.60 -19.52
C ILE A 244 13.25 -6.30 -20.26
N ARG A 245 13.88 -5.61 -21.22
CA ARG A 245 15.01 -6.17 -21.98
C ARG A 245 16.22 -6.45 -21.10
N GLU A 246 16.57 -5.52 -20.21
CA GLU A 246 17.65 -5.70 -19.22
C GLU A 246 17.40 -6.97 -18.38
N TRP A 247 16.19 -7.13 -17.86
CA TRP A 247 15.81 -8.32 -17.10
C TRP A 247 15.87 -9.61 -17.93
N GLN A 248 15.40 -9.59 -19.17
CA GLN A 248 15.47 -10.73 -20.07
C GLN A 248 16.93 -11.16 -20.31
N GLN A 249 17.82 -10.20 -20.60
CA GLN A 249 19.24 -10.46 -20.80
C GLN A 249 19.91 -11.06 -19.56
N ILE A 250 19.57 -10.56 -18.37
CA ILE A 250 20.07 -11.09 -17.10
C ILE A 250 19.63 -12.55 -16.93
N ARG A 251 18.36 -12.88 -17.20
CA ARG A 251 17.83 -14.25 -17.07
C ARG A 251 18.45 -15.21 -18.09
N GLU A 252 18.57 -14.77 -19.34
CA GLU A 252 19.21 -15.55 -20.40
C GLU A 252 20.67 -15.85 -20.07
N SER A 253 21.39 -14.84 -19.56
CA SER A 253 22.76 -15.02 -19.09
C SER A 253 22.84 -16.00 -17.94
N ALA A 254 22.00 -15.86 -16.91
CA ALA A 254 21.98 -16.78 -15.78
C ALA A 254 21.74 -18.22 -16.22
N LYS A 255 20.76 -18.45 -17.09
CA LYS A 255 20.45 -19.77 -17.67
C LYS A 255 21.61 -20.34 -18.48
N LYS A 256 22.27 -19.52 -19.30
CA LYS A 256 23.39 -19.94 -20.16
C LYS A 256 24.57 -20.46 -19.34
N TYR A 257 24.81 -19.88 -18.17
CA TYR A 257 25.97 -20.17 -17.33
C TYR A 257 25.65 -21.07 -16.14
N ASP A 258 24.46 -21.67 -16.10
CA ASP A 258 23.93 -22.43 -14.94
C ASP A 258 24.14 -21.67 -13.61
N LEU A 259 24.06 -20.35 -13.68
CA LEU A 259 24.15 -19.50 -12.51
C LEU A 259 22.80 -19.56 -11.81
N PRO A 260 22.78 -19.57 -10.46
CA PRO A 260 21.55 -19.25 -9.76
C PRO A 260 21.05 -17.92 -10.33
N MET A 261 19.77 -17.86 -10.69
CA MET A 261 19.11 -16.61 -11.05
C MET A 261 19.59 -15.55 -10.07
N PRO A 262 20.19 -14.44 -10.54
CA PRO A 262 20.82 -13.50 -9.64
C PRO A 262 19.77 -13.13 -8.60
N PRO A 263 20.12 -13.22 -7.30
CA PRO A 263 19.19 -12.84 -6.29
C PRO A 263 18.71 -11.43 -6.62
N PRO A 264 17.41 -11.13 -6.41
CA PRO A 264 16.87 -9.81 -6.62
C PRO A 264 17.89 -8.74 -6.20
N ILE A 265 18.36 -7.90 -7.15
CA ILE A 265 19.42 -6.89 -6.94
C ILE A 265 19.23 -6.25 -5.55
N GLN A 266 20.04 -6.70 -4.61
CA GLN A 266 20.11 -6.09 -3.29
C GLN A 266 20.80 -4.75 -3.52
N ARG A 267 20.22 -3.67 -2.97
CA ARG A 267 20.97 -2.40 -2.95
C ARG A 267 22.33 -2.69 -2.32
N PRO A 268 23.42 -2.13 -2.86
CA PRO A 268 24.70 -2.20 -2.16
C PRO A 268 24.48 -1.69 -0.73
N GLU A 269 24.83 -2.53 0.24
CA GLU A 269 24.91 -2.11 1.63
C GLU A 269 25.81 -0.87 1.66
N ARG A 270 25.27 0.23 2.18
CA ARG A 270 26.03 1.44 2.46
C ARG A 270 26.51 1.38 3.90
#